data_AF-A0A4S8KS34-F1
#
_entry.id   AF-A0A4S8KS34-F1
#
_cell.length_a   1.000
_cell.length_b   1.000
_cell.length_c   1.000
_cell.angle_alpha   90.00
_cell.angle_beta   90.00
_cell.angle_gamma   90.00
#
_symmetry.space_group_name_H-M   'P 1'
#
loop_
_entity.id
_entity.type
_entity.pdbx_description
1 polymer ?
#
loop_
_entity_poly.entity_id
_entity_poly.type
_entity_poly.pdbx_seq_one_letter_code
_entity_poly.pdbx_strand_id
1 'polypeptide(L)' 'RVKRWREEVLLLQEEMRRCLVTLEWQACQWVERARIDTFEGERLEGASAYAHEQAAIRRSIAARFQKLWN' A
#
# COMPACT_ATOMS: atom_id res chain seq x y z
N ARG A 1 -31.31 -7.23 -15.93
CA ARG A 1 -30.65 -6.04 -15.33
C ARG A 1 -30.24 -6.28 -13.88
N VAL A 2 -31.12 -6.68 -12.96
CA VAL A 2 -30.80 -6.91 -11.52
C VAL A 2 -29.64 -7.89 -11.25
N LYS A 3 -29.50 -8.98 -12.03
CA LYS A 3 -28.39 -9.95 -11.87
C LYS A 3 -27.00 -9.32 -12.07
N ARG A 4 -26.87 -8.36 -13.00
CA ARG A 4 -25.60 -7.71 -13.34
C ARG A 4 -25.11 -6.78 -12.22
N TRP A 5 -26.03 -6.05 -11.60
CA TRP A 5 -25.73 -5.17 -10.46
C TRP A 5 -25.16 -5.95 -9.27
N ARG A 6 -25.65 -7.17 -9.03
CA ARG A 6 -25.13 -8.01 -7.94
C ARG A 6 -23.69 -8.48 -8.20
N GLU A 7 -23.39 -8.84 -9.44
CA GLU A 7 -22.03 -9.19 -9.86
C GLU A 7 -21.09 -7.97 -9.76
N GLU A 8 -21.53 -6.80 -10.21
CA GLU A 8 -20.75 -5.56 -10.14
C GLU A 8 -20.42 -5.17 -8.70
N VAL A 9 -21.35 -5.33 -7.76
CA VAL A 9 -21.10 -5.08 -6.32
C VAL A 9 -20.06 -6.06 -5.77
N LEU A 10 -20.14 -7.36 -6.12
CA LEU A 10 -19.17 -8.36 -5.67
C LEU A 10 -17.77 -8.10 -6.25
N LEU A 11 -17.70 -7.73 -7.53
CA LEU A 11 -16.44 -7.36 -8.18
C LEU A 11 -15.81 -6.14 -7.52
N LEU A 12 -16.60 -5.12 -7.22
CA LEU A 12 -16.12 -3.90 -6.57
C LEU A 12 -15.55 -4.18 -5.16
N GLN A 13 -16.20 -5.05 -4.39
CA GLN A 13 -15.69 -5.48 -3.09
C GLN A 13 -14.37 -6.25 -3.20
N GLU A 14 -14.25 -7.14 -4.19
CA GLU A 14 -13.02 -7.90 -4.43
C GLU A 14 -11.88 -6.99 -4.91
N GLU A 15 -12.14 -6.05 -5.81
CA GLU A 15 -11.14 -5.06 -6.25
C GLU A 15 -10.66 -4.20 -5.09
N MET A 16 -11.55 -3.85 -4.15
CA MET A 16 -11.14 -3.14 -2.95
C MET A 16 -10.26 -4.00 -2.03
N ARG A 17 -10.61 -5.28 -1.84
CA ARG A 17 -9.76 -6.21 -1.10
C ARG A 17 -8.37 -6.34 -1.73
N ARG A 18 -8.29 -6.42 -3.05
CA ARG A 18 -7.02 -6.45 -3.80
C ARG A 18 -6.22 -5.16 -3.68
N CYS A 19 -6.90 -4.01 -3.66
CA CYS A 19 -6.27 -2.71 -3.44
C CYS A 19 -5.56 -2.66 -2.08
N LEU A 20 -6.21 -3.13 -1.00
CA LEU A 20 -5.60 -3.19 0.33
C LEU A 20 -4.36 -4.09 0.37
N VAL A 21 -4.45 -5.29 -0.22
CA VAL A 21 -3.32 -6.22 -0.29
C VAL A 21 -2.15 -5.63 -1.07
N THR A 22 -2.45 -4.95 -2.18
CA THR A 22 -1.43 -4.28 -3.00
C THR A 22 -0.73 -3.17 -2.24
N LEU A 23 -1.47 -2.35 -1.48
CA LEU A 23 -0.90 -1.26 -0.69
C LEU A 23 0.03 -1.78 0.42
N GLU A 24 -0.33 -2.86 1.12
CA GLU A 24 0.55 -3.45 2.14
C GLU A 24 1.79 -4.09 1.49
N TRP A 25 1.61 -4.83 0.38
CA TRP A 25 2.74 -5.39 -0.35
C TRP A 25 3.72 -4.29 -0.78
N GLN A 26 3.22 -3.18 -1.34
CA GLN A 26 4.06 -2.03 -1.69
C GLN A 26 4.75 -1.40 -0.47
N ALA A 27 4.09 -1.34 0.69
CA ALA A 27 4.70 -0.83 1.92
C ALA A 27 5.88 -1.69 2.35
N CYS A 28 5.74 -3.03 2.31
CA CYS A 28 6.83 -3.96 2.57
C CYS A 28 8.00 -3.77 1.59
N GLN A 29 7.70 -3.60 0.30
CA GLN A 29 8.74 -3.32 -0.72
C GLN A 29 9.51 -2.03 -0.44
N TRP A 30 8.87 -1.00 0.12
CA TRP A 30 9.58 0.21 0.55
C TRP A 30 10.47 -0.04 1.76
N VAL A 31 10.01 -0.81 2.76
CA VAL A 31 10.85 -1.17 3.91
C VAL A 31 12.09 -1.95 3.48
N GLU A 32 11.95 -2.87 2.53
CA GLU A 32 13.08 -3.60 1.96
C GLU A 32 14.08 -2.66 1.28
N ARG A 33 13.58 -1.63 0.57
CA ARG A 33 14.41 -0.60 -0.09
C ARG A 33 15.07 0.39 0.85
N ALA A 34 14.75 0.38 2.15
CA ALA A 34 15.43 1.23 3.13
C ALA A 34 16.91 0.84 3.31
N ARG A 35 17.28 -0.39 2.93
CA ARG A 35 18.65 -0.91 2.98
C ARG A 35 19.24 -0.91 1.57
N ILE A 36 19.98 0.16 1.25
CA ILE A 36 20.68 0.29 -0.04
C ILE A 36 22.18 0.19 0.23
N ASP A 37 22.78 -0.93 -0.14
CA ASP A 37 24.20 -1.23 0.14
C ASP A 37 25.19 -0.25 -0.53
N THR A 38 24.74 0.51 -1.53
CA THR A 38 25.56 1.48 -2.26
C THR A 38 25.53 2.89 -1.66
N PHE A 39 24.67 3.16 -0.68
CA PHE A 39 24.59 4.46 -0.02
C PHE A 39 25.29 4.41 1.34
N GLU A 40 25.98 5.49 1.69
CA GLU A 40 26.71 5.61 2.95
C GLU A 40 26.38 6.94 3.65
N GLY A 41 26.65 6.99 4.95
CA GLY A 41 26.49 8.20 5.77
C GLY A 41 25.09 8.80 5.68
N GLU A 42 25.01 10.13 5.60
CA GLU A 42 23.76 10.90 5.53
C GLU A 42 22.86 10.48 4.37
N ARG A 43 23.44 10.01 3.26
CA ARG A 43 22.67 9.57 2.09
C ARG A 43 21.92 8.27 2.37
N LEU A 44 22.53 7.35 3.11
CA LEU A 44 21.86 6.12 3.54
C LEU A 44 20.74 6.44 4.52
N GLU A 45 21.01 7.32 5.49
CA GLU A 45 20.01 7.75 6.48
C GLU A 45 18.80 8.42 5.81
N GLY A 46 19.05 9.37 4.90
CA GLY A 46 17.99 10.05 4.16
C GLY A 46 17.18 9.10 3.27
N ALA A 47 17.84 8.16 2.59
CA ALA A 47 17.14 7.15 1.79
C ALA A 47 16.29 6.20 2.65
N SER A 48 16.82 5.77 3.80
CA SER A 48 16.09 4.95 4.77
C SER A 48 14.87 5.69 5.32
N ALA A 49 15.03 6.95 5.73
CA ALA A 49 13.95 7.79 6.23
C ALA A 49 12.84 7.96 5.18
N TYR A 50 13.22 8.30 3.94
CA TYR A 50 12.28 8.44 2.84
C TYR A 50 11.54 7.12 2.54
N ALA A 51 12.25 6.00 2.53
CA ALA A 51 11.65 4.69 2.28
C ALA A 51 10.61 4.33 3.37
N HIS A 52 10.92 4.59 4.65
CA HIS A 52 9.97 4.39 5.73
C HIS A 52 8.75 5.33 5.65
N GLU A 53 8.94 6.58 5.27
CA GLU A 53 7.83 7.51 5.00
C GLU A 53 6.91 7.00 3.89
N GLN A 54 7.49 6.52 2.79
CA GLN A 54 6.74 5.93 1.67
C GLN A 54 5.94 4.68 2.07
N ALA A 55 6.48 3.85 2.97
CA ALA A 55 5.75 2.72 3.54
C ALA A 55 4.59 3.19 4.44
N ALA A 56 4.83 4.20 5.28
CA ALA A 56 3.82 4.77 6.17
C ALA A 56 2.65 5.40 5.40
N ILE A 57 2.92 6.13 4.32
CA ILE A 57 1.89 6.73 3.45
C ILE A 57 0.97 5.64 2.88
N ARG A 58 1.53 4.54 2.36
CA ARG A 58 0.74 3.43 1.80
C ARG A 58 -0.14 2.75 2.82
N ARG A 59 0.39 2.51 4.03
CA ARG A 59 -0.39 1.99 5.15
C ARG A 59 -1.51 2.94 5.59
N SER A 60 -1.26 4.24 5.57
CA SER A 60 -2.28 5.26 5.84
C SER A 60 -3.42 5.24 4.81
N ILE A 61 -3.08 5.13 3.52
CA ILE A 61 -4.07 4.98 2.44
C ILE A 61 -4.88 3.69 2.65
N ALA A 62 -4.21 2.56 2.93
CA ALA A 62 -4.87 1.28 3.18
C ALA A 62 -5.84 1.36 4.37
N ALA A 63 -5.41 1.96 5.48
CA ALA A 63 -6.25 2.16 6.66
C ALA A 63 -7.46 3.05 6.37
N ARG A 64 -7.29 4.08 5.53
CA ARG A 64 -8.41 4.94 5.09
C ARG A 64 -9.40 4.18 4.22
N PHE A 65 -8.93 3.38 3.27
CA PHE A 65 -9.80 2.54 2.44
C PHE A 65 -10.51 1.46 3.25
N GLN A 66 -9.82 0.81 4.18
CA GLN A 66 -10.45 -0.16 5.07
C GLN A 66 -11.58 0.47 5.89
N LYS A 67 -11.40 1.70 6.40
CA LYS A 67 -12.47 2.42 7.11
C LYS A 67 -13.65 2.84 6.21
N LEU A 68 -13.38 3.13 4.94
CA LEU A 68 -14.40 3.56 3.99
C LEU A 68 -15.27 2.40 3.49
N TRP A 69 -14.70 1.18 3.45
CA TRP A 69 -15.31 0.00 2.83
C TRP A 69 -15.72 -1.10 3.83
N ASN A 70 -15.47 -0.89 5.12
CA ASN A 70 -16.05 -1.69 6.20
C ASN A 70 -17.52 -1.31 6.46
#